data_AF-B0TIA9-F1
#
_entry.id   AF-B0TIA9-F1
#
_cell.length_a   1.000
_cell.length_b   1.000
_cell.length_c   1.000
_cell.angle_alpha   90.00
_cell.angle_beta   90.00
_cell.angle_gamma   90.00
#
_symmetry.space_group_name_H-M   'P 1'
#
loop_
_entity.id
_entity.type
_entity.pdbx_description
1 polymer ?
#
loop_
_entity_poly.entity_id
_entity_poly.type
_entity_poly.pdbx_seq_one_letter_code
_entity_poly.pdbx_strand_id
1 'polypeptide(L)' 'MTVSGQVKQTLASLKGARSTLESFAAVEENVEAKRAYTENLQRLDRVIDGIEKRLQVLEYEEPQYKGL' A
#
# COMPACT_ATOMS: atom_id res chain seq x y z
N MET A 1 -17.00 4.13 11.79
CA MET A 1 -15.71 3.81 11.13
C MET A 1 -15.25 2.48 11.71
N THR A 2 -15.19 1.40 10.91
CA THR A 2 -14.67 0.12 11.40
C THR A 2 -13.14 0.10 11.30
N VAL A 3 -12.49 -0.82 12.01
CA VAL A 3 -11.05 -1.03 11.89
C VAL A 3 -10.68 -1.41 10.46
N SER A 4 -11.48 -2.27 9.80
CA SER A 4 -11.29 -2.58 8.37
C SER A 4 -11.38 -1.32 7.50
N GLY A 5 -12.34 -0.43 7.76
CA GLY A 5 -12.47 0.84 7.05
C GLY A 5 -11.24 1.74 7.19
N GLN A 6 -10.66 1.84 8.39
CA GLN A 6 -9.42 2.59 8.62
C GLN A 6 -8.25 1.97 7.86
N VAL A 7 -8.11 0.64 7.89
CA VAL A 7 -7.06 -0.08 7.16
C VAL A 7 -7.21 0.07 5.64
N LYS A 8 -8.42 0.02 5.09
CA LYS A 8 -8.70 0.32 3.67
C LYS A 8 -8.25 1.73 3.28
N GLN A 9 -8.57 2.72 4.11
CA GLN A 9 -8.17 4.10 3.86
C GLN A 9 -6.64 4.25 3.86
N THR A 10 -5.95 3.64 4.82
CA THR A 10 -4.48 3.62 4.86
C THR A 10 -3.90 2.94 3.62
N LEU A 11 -4.46 1.80 3.20
CA LEU A 11 -4.04 1.10 1.99
C LEU A 11 -4.19 1.96 0.73
N ALA A 12 -5.30 2.70 0.60
CA ALA A 12 -5.50 3.65 -0.50
C ALA A 12 -4.43 4.76 -0.50
N SER A 13 -4.12 5.33 0.67
CA SER A 13 -3.06 6.34 0.80
C SER A 13 -1.67 5.78 0.43
N LEU A 14 -1.34 4.55 0.83
CA LEU A 14 -0.07 3.90 0.49
C LEU A 14 0.05 3.64 -1.02
N LYS A 15 -1.01 3.16 -1.67
CA LYS A 15 -1.04 2.98 -3.13
C LYS A 15 -0.91 4.31 -3.89
N GLY A 16 -1.53 5.37 -3.37
CA GLY A 16 -1.34 6.73 -3.88
C GLY A 16 0.12 7.18 -3.79
N ALA A 17 0.74 7.04 -2.62
CA ALA A 17 2.15 7.38 -2.42
C ALA A 17 3.08 6.58 -3.34
N ARG A 18 2.80 5.29 -3.55
CA ARG A 18 3.54 4.43 -4.50
C ARG A 18 3.48 4.97 -5.91
N SER A 19 2.28 5.32 -6.40
CA SER A 19 2.10 5.88 -7.75
C SER A 19 2.84 7.21 -7.92
N THR A 20 2.83 8.06 -6.89
CA THR A 20 3.61 9.30 -6.88
C THR A 20 5.11 9.03 -6.97
N LEU A 21 5.62 8.06 -6.21
CA LEU A 21 7.03 7.69 -6.20
C LEU A 21 7.47 7.06 -7.54
N GLU A 22 6.60 6.27 -8.17
CA GLU A 22 6.80 5.72 -9.52
C GLU A 22 6.88 6.83 -10.57
N SER A 23 6.03 7.85 -10.46
CA SER A 23 6.10 9.04 -11.33
C SER A 23 7.44 9.78 -11.17
N PHE A 24 7.95 9.93 -9.95
CA PHE A 24 9.27 10.54 -9.72
C PHE A 24 10.40 9.69 -10.31
N ALA A 25 10.37 8.37 -10.12
CA ALA A 25 11.36 7.46 -10.70
C ALA A 25 11.35 7.49 -12.24
N ALA A 26 10.19 7.70 -12.85
CA ALA A 26 10.02 7.73 -14.30
C ALA A 26 10.67 8.97 -14.93
N VAL A 27 10.58 10.13 -14.28
CA VAL A 27 11.11 11.41 -14.78
C VAL A 27 12.53 11.72 -14.30
N GLU A 28 13.05 10.96 -13.33
CA GLU A 28 14.40 11.17 -12.77
C GLU A 28 15.50 10.75 -13.77
N GLU A 29 16.44 11.67 -14.01
CA GLU A 29 17.60 11.48 -14.89
C GLU A 29 18.85 11.10 -14.09
N ASN A 30 18.95 11.51 -12.82
CA ASN A 30 20.06 11.12 -11.95
C ASN A 30 19.95 9.63 -11.59
N VAL A 31 20.97 8.86 -11.96
CA VAL A 31 20.98 7.39 -11.83
C VAL A 31 20.91 6.97 -10.36
N GLU A 32 21.63 7.64 -9.47
CA GLU A 32 21.62 7.34 -8.04
C GLU A 32 20.25 7.63 -7.41
N ALA A 33 19.62 8.76 -7.74
CA ALA A 33 18.29 9.12 -7.27
C ALA A 33 17.22 8.16 -7.80
N LYS A 34 17.30 7.79 -9.09
CA LYS A 34 16.40 6.80 -9.70
C LYS A 34 16.50 5.44 -9.03
N ARG A 35 17.72 5.02 -8.68
CA ARG A 35 17.95 3.80 -7.90
C ARG A 35 17.32 3.91 -6.52
N ALA A 36 17.49 5.04 -5.83
CA ALA A 36 16.87 5.28 -4.53
C ALA A 36 15.33 5.19 -4.60
N TYR A 37 14.68 5.79 -5.61
CA TYR A 37 13.24 5.65 -5.80
C TYR A 37 12.82 4.20 -6.04
N THR A 38 13.55 3.48 -6.90
CA THR A 38 13.26 2.08 -7.24
C THR A 38 13.38 1.16 -6.03
N GLU A 39 14.42 1.32 -5.21
CA GLU A 39 14.60 0.56 -3.97
C GLU A 39 13.49 0.86 -2.94
N ASN A 40 13.04 2.11 -2.87
CA ASN A 40 11.95 2.49 -1.97
C ASN A 40 10.58 2.03 -2.48
N LEU A 41 10.34 1.99 -3.79
CA LEU A 41 9.15 1.36 -4.38
C LEU A 41 9.03 -0.10 -3.94
N GLN A 42 10.12 -0.87 -4.05
CA GLN A 42 10.12 -2.27 -3.61
C GLN A 42 9.87 -2.43 -2.10
N ARG A 43 10.34 -1.49 -1.27
CA ARG A 43 10.04 -1.47 0.17
C ARG A 43 8.57 -1.19 0.41
N LEU A 44 8.01 -0.22 -0.30
CA LEU A 44 6.61 0.17 -0.17
C LEU A 44 5.67 -0.93 -0.65
N ASP A 45 6.03 -1.68 -1.71
CA ASP A 45 5.30 -2.86 -2.17
C ASP A 45 5.16 -3.89 -1.04
N ARG A 46 6.23 -4.20 -0.32
CA ARG A 46 6.18 -5.12 0.83
C ARG A 46 5.29 -4.61 1.96
N VAL A 47 5.24 -3.30 2.18
CA VAL A 47 4.34 -2.69 3.18
C VAL A 47 2.89 -2.83 2.72
N ILE A 48 2.59 -2.50 1.47
CA ILE A 48 1.26 -2.66 0.85
C ILE A 48 0.79 -4.10 0.99
N ASP A 49 1.59 -5.08 0.59
CA ASP A 49 1.27 -6.51 0.69
C ASP A 49 0.94 -6.93 2.13
N GLY A 50 1.70 -6.42 3.11
CA GLY A 50 1.45 -6.71 4.53
C GLY A 50 0.12 -6.15 5.01
N ILE A 51 -0.23 -4.93 4.59
CA ILE A 51 -1.50 -4.29 4.93
C ILE A 51 -2.68 -4.98 4.22
N GLU A 52 -2.52 -5.42 2.97
CA GLU A 52 -3.54 -6.19 2.24
C GLU A 52 -3.85 -7.52 2.93
N LYS A 53 -2.82 -8.25 3.36
CA LYS A 53 -3.01 -9.48 4.16
C LYS A 53 -3.74 -9.21 5.46
N ARG A 54 -3.41 -8.11 6.15
CA ARG A 54 -4.12 -7.74 7.39
C ARG A 54 -5.57 -7.38 7.12
N LEU A 55 -5.83 -6.68 6.01
CA LEU A 55 -7.18 -6.32 5.60
C LEU A 55 -8.03 -7.57 5.34
N GLN A 56 -7.49 -8.56 4.64
CA GLN A 56 -8.19 -9.83 4.40
C GLN A 56 -8.62 -10.47 5.72
N VAL A 57 -7.72 -10.61 6.69
CA VAL A 57 -8.04 -11.18 8.01
C VAL A 57 -9.15 -10.39 8.70
N LEU A 58 -9.09 -9.06 8.67
CA LEU A 58 -10.11 -8.20 9.27
C LEU A 58 -11.49 -8.37 8.60
N GLU A 59 -11.53 -8.50 7.28
CA GLU A 59 -12.79 -8.74 6.55
C GLU A 59 -13.42 -10.08 6.94
N TYR A 60 -12.63 -11.13 7.15
CA TYR A 60 -13.14 -12.41 7.68
C TYR A 60 -13.63 -12.33 9.13
N GLU A 61 -12.99 -11.49 9.96
CA GLU A 61 -13.32 -11.35 11.38
C GLU A 61 -14.57 -10.49 11.63
N GLU A 62 -15.00 -9.67 10.67
CA GLU A 62 -16.09 -8.72 10.87
C GLU A 62 -17.48 -9.39 10.89
N PRO A 63 -18.36 -9.02 11.86
CA PRO A 63 -19.67 -9.67 12.06
C PRO A 63 -20.56 -9.69 10.82
N GLN A 64 -20.44 -8.66 9.98
CA GLN A 64 -21.20 -8.51 8.73
C GLN A 64 -20.87 -9.58 7.67
N TYR A 65 -19.75 -10.31 7.81
CA TYR A 65 -19.37 -11.42 6.94
C TYR A 65 -19.60 -12.80 7.59
N LYS A 66 -19.96 -12.87 8.88
CA LYS A 66 -20.17 -14.12 9.62
C LYS A 66 -21.50 -14.84 9.32
N GLY A 67 -22.32 -14.30 8.41
CA GLY A 67 -23.65 -14.83 8.06
C GLY A 67 -23.89 -15.06 6.57
N LEU A 68 -22.82 -15.07 5.76
CA LEU A 68 -22.85 -15.50 4.35
C LEU A 68 -22.47 -16.98 4.24
#